data_AF-A0AAW1CTI6-F1
#
_entry.id   AF-A0AAW1CTI6-F1
#
_cell.length_a   1.000
_cell.length_b   1.000
_cell.length_c   1.000
_cell.angle_alpha   90.00
_cell.angle_beta   90.00
_cell.angle_gamma   90.00
#
_symmetry.space_group_name_H-M   'P 1'
#
loop_
_entity.id
_entity.type
_entity.pdbx_description
1 polymer ?
#
loop_
_entity_poly.entity_id
_entity_poly.type
_entity_poly.pdbx_seq_one_letter_code
_entity_poly.pdbx_strand_id
1 'polypeptide(L)'
;MFFICFSGECRNRPPTGNYYGRLIGTLQEYAHGIRGTAYAVDESTIFVKGFSYDGTGPDAFFWVGNTPRPSPEGYILPYPEEFSGR
;
A
#
# COMPACT_ATOMS: atom_id res chain seq x y z
N MET A 1 7.98 8.88 16.85
CA MET A 1 6.70 9.01 17.58
C MET A 1 5.67 9.53 16.60
N PHE A 2 4.90 8.66 15.94
CA PHE A 2 3.81 9.11 15.06
C PHE A 2 2.51 8.99 15.85
N PHE A 3 1.99 10.15 16.26
CA PHE A 3 0.64 10.26 16.79
C PHE A 3 -0.33 10.31 15.60
N ILE A 4 -1.21 9.33 15.47
CA ILE A 4 -2.40 9.46 14.63
C ILE A 4 -3.50 10.02 15.54
N CYS A 5 -3.66 11.34 15.53
CA CYS A 5 -4.83 11.99 16.10
C CYS A 5 -6.02 11.67 15.19
N PHE A 6 -7.00 10.92 15.70
CA PHE A 6 -8.33 10.80 15.08
C PHE A 6 -9.16 12.01 15.53
N SER A 7 -8.98 13.14 14.85
CA SER A 7 -9.98 14.22 14.86
C SER A 7 -10.97 13.93 13.74
N GLY A 8 -12.24 13.76 14.10
CA GLY A 8 -13.34 13.53 13.16
C GLY A 8 -13.57 14.68 12.18
N GLU A 9 -14.30 14.32 11.11
CA GLU A 9 -15.00 15.18 10.14
C GLU A 9 -14.09 16.01 9.19
N CYS A 10 -14.28 16.10 7.86
CA CYS A 10 -15.36 15.74 6.94
C CYS A 10 -14.74 15.27 5.60
N ARG A 11 -15.51 14.49 4.83
CA ARG A 11 -15.24 14.14 3.42
C ARG A 11 -14.87 15.37 2.58
N ASN A 12 -13.60 15.68 2.42
CA ASN A 12 -13.13 16.57 1.37
C ASN A 12 -13.07 15.78 0.06
N ARG A 13 -14.19 15.73 -0.67
CA ARG A 13 -14.21 15.29 -2.06
C ARG A 13 -13.52 16.38 -2.89
N PRO A 14 -12.38 16.10 -3.55
CA PRO A 14 -11.75 17.10 -4.41
C PRO A 14 -12.60 17.33 -5.68
N PRO A 15 -12.59 18.53 -6.29
CA PRO A 15 -13.61 18.93 -7.25
C PRO A 15 -13.59 18.21 -8.61
N THR A 16 -12.50 17.54 -9.03
CA THR A 16 -12.42 16.95 -10.39
C THR A 16 -11.42 15.80 -10.48
N GLY A 17 -11.59 14.76 -9.66
CA GLY A 17 -10.75 13.55 -9.75
C GLY A 17 -11.40 12.35 -9.08
N ASN A 18 -11.05 11.15 -9.56
CA ASN A 18 -11.39 9.90 -8.87
C ASN A 18 -10.85 9.97 -7.43
N TYR A 19 -11.70 9.69 -6.44
CA TYR A 19 -11.28 9.59 -5.05
C TYR A 19 -10.69 8.21 -4.79
N TYR A 20 -9.45 8.17 -4.34
CA TYR A 20 -8.70 6.92 -4.11
C TYR A 20 -8.53 6.60 -2.61
N GLY A 21 -9.06 7.43 -1.71
CA GLY A 21 -8.85 7.31 -0.26
C GLY A 21 -7.97 8.42 0.33
N ARG A 22 -7.63 8.30 1.62
CA ARG A 22 -6.72 9.20 2.34
C ARG A 22 -5.28 8.93 1.90
N LEU A 23 -4.56 9.96 1.46
CA LEU A 23 -3.15 9.83 1.09
C LEU A 23 -2.31 9.33 2.28
N ILE A 24 -1.54 8.26 2.04
CA ILE A 24 -0.53 7.75 2.97
C ILE A 24 0.84 8.30 2.58
N GLY A 25 1.24 8.14 1.31
CA GLY A 25 2.53 8.61 0.80
C GLY A 25 2.96 7.91 -0.49
N THR A 26 4.17 8.21 -0.97
CA THR A 26 4.77 7.55 -2.14
C THR A 26 5.64 6.37 -1.70
N LEU A 27 5.68 5.31 -2.50
CA LEU A 27 6.58 4.18 -2.27
C LEU A 27 8.03 4.63 -2.45
N GLN A 28 8.90 4.19 -1.55
CA GLN A 28 10.34 4.41 -1.63
C GLN A 28 10.96 3.36 -2.56
N GLU A 29 11.63 3.81 -3.61
CA GLU A 29 12.37 2.93 -4.51
C GLU A 29 13.67 2.50 -3.83
N TYR A 30 13.83 1.19 -3.62
CA TYR A 30 15.08 0.57 -3.14
C TYR A 30 15.72 -0.32 -4.22
N ALA A 31 14.90 -0.96 -5.07
CA ALA A 31 15.32 -1.79 -6.19
C ALA A 31 14.15 -1.97 -7.17
N HIS A 32 14.46 -2.52 -8.35
CA HIS A 32 13.49 -3.02 -9.34
C HIS A 32 12.40 -2.02 -9.81
N GLY A 33 12.73 -0.72 -9.86
CA GLY A 33 11.81 0.29 -10.41
C GLY A 33 10.50 0.43 -9.63
N ILE A 34 10.49 0.11 -8.32
CA ILE A 34 9.28 0.18 -7.49
C ILE A 34 8.80 1.63 -7.38
N ARG A 35 7.59 1.88 -7.87
CA ARG A 35 6.92 3.20 -7.80
C ARG A 35 5.45 3.03 -7.45
N GLY A 36 4.85 4.11 -6.95
CA GLY A 36 3.42 4.16 -6.67
C GLY A 36 3.09 5.16 -5.56
N THR A 37 1.83 5.54 -5.47
CA THR A 37 1.30 6.35 -4.36
C THR A 37 0.22 5.58 -3.63
N ALA A 38 0.39 5.39 -2.33
CA ALA A 38 -0.52 4.63 -1.48
C ALA A 38 -1.60 5.53 -0.86
N TYR A 39 -2.83 5.03 -0.87
CA TYR A 39 -4.02 5.66 -0.29
C TYR A 39 -4.76 4.64 0.58
N ALA A 40 -5.25 5.06 1.74
CA ALA A 40 -6.16 4.27 2.58
C ALA A 40 -7.60 4.50 2.11
N VAL A 41 -8.22 3.48 1.51
CA VAL A 41 -9.61 3.53 1.04
C VAL A 41 -10.56 3.38 2.22
N ASP A 42 -10.33 2.37 3.05
CA ASP A 42 -11.03 2.04 4.28
C ASP A 42 -10.09 1.32 5.27
N GLU A 43 -10.64 0.67 6.31
CA GLU A 43 -9.89 0.03 7.39
C GLU A 43 -9.08 -1.21 6.94
N SER A 44 -9.46 -1.85 5.83
CA SER A 44 -8.84 -3.08 5.33
C SER A 44 -8.31 -2.99 3.90
N THR A 45 -8.45 -1.82 3.27
CA THR A 45 -8.14 -1.66 1.84
C THR A 45 -7.15 -0.51 1.59
N ILE A 46 -6.00 -0.85 1.02
CA ILE A 46 -5.01 0.11 0.50
C ILE A 46 -5.09 0.12 -1.03
N PHE A 47 -5.15 1.31 -1.62
CA PHE A 47 -5.05 1.51 -3.07
C PHE A 47 -3.69 2.10 -3.43
N VAL A 48 -2.95 1.43 -4.31
CA VAL A 48 -1.66 1.93 -4.83
C VAL A 48 -1.84 2.42 -6.26
N LYS A 49 -1.84 3.74 -6.44
CA LYS A 49 -1.96 4.37 -7.75
C LYS A 49 -0.62 4.36 -8.48
N GLY A 50 -0.63 3.94 -9.75
CA GLY A 50 0.56 3.98 -10.61
C GLY A 50 1.66 3.05 -10.11
N PHE A 51 1.27 1.89 -9.58
CA PHE A 51 2.24 0.85 -9.20
C PHE A 51 3.09 0.44 -10.41
N SER A 52 4.40 0.32 -10.20
CA SER A 52 5.37 -0.11 -11.20
C SER A 52 6.37 -1.06 -10.57
N TYR A 53 6.77 -2.06 -11.33
CA TYR A 53 7.83 -3.02 -11.02
C TYR A 53 8.44 -3.46 -12.35
N ASP A 54 9.78 -3.46 -12.46
CA ASP A 54 10.48 -3.69 -13.73
C ASP A 54 10.57 -5.17 -14.16
N GLY A 55 10.17 -6.11 -13.29
CA GLY A 55 10.16 -7.55 -13.61
C GLY A 55 11.53 -8.21 -13.64
N THR A 56 12.60 -7.53 -13.21
CA THR A 56 13.97 -8.06 -13.29
C THR A 56 14.38 -8.93 -12.09
N GLY A 57 13.56 -8.96 -11.04
CA GLY A 57 13.79 -9.84 -9.89
C GLY A 57 13.35 -11.28 -10.18
N PRO A 58 13.90 -12.28 -9.48
CA PRO A 58 13.50 -13.68 -9.65
C PRO A 58 12.05 -13.92 -9.23
N ASP A 59 11.60 -13.26 -8.15
CA ASP A 59 10.25 -13.32 -7.61
C ASP A 59 9.86 -11.97 -6.99
N ALA A 60 8.56 -11.68 -6.90
CA ALA A 60 8.02 -10.48 -6.25
C ALA A 60 6.77 -10.81 -5.43
N PHE A 61 6.74 -10.33 -4.18
CA PHE A 61 5.65 -10.58 -3.24
C PHE A 61 5.24 -9.26 -2.57
N PHE A 62 3.94 -9.14 -2.28
CA PHE A 62 3.47 -8.14 -1.33
C PHE A 62 3.58 -8.73 0.07
N TRP A 63 4.40 -8.12 0.93
CA TRP A 63 4.60 -8.55 2.30
C TRP A 63 4.06 -7.48 3.26
N VAL A 64 3.18 -7.88 4.16
CA VAL A 64 2.56 -6.97 5.12
C VAL A 64 2.81 -7.43 6.55
N GLY A 65 2.88 -6.49 7.48
CA GLY A 65 3.09 -6.74 8.90
C GLY A 65 2.34 -5.73 9.76
N ASN A 66 2.18 -6.05 11.04
CA ASN A 66 1.45 -5.22 12.01
C ASN A 66 2.38 -4.35 12.87
N THR A 67 3.65 -4.26 12.49
CA THR A 67 4.67 -3.53 13.23
C THR A 67 4.91 -2.14 12.60
N PRO A 68 5.25 -1.11 13.40
CA PRO A 68 5.54 0.24 12.86
C PRO A 68 6.80 0.33 11.99
N ARG A 69 7.60 -0.74 11.93
CA ARG A 69 8.86 -0.84 11.17
C ARG A 69 8.83 -2.15 10.40
N PRO A 70 9.45 -2.23 9.21
CA PRO A 70 9.64 -3.50 8.52
C PRO A 70 10.22 -4.54 9.48
N SER A 71 9.55 -5.68 9.60
CA SER A 71 9.97 -6.77 10.48
C SER A 71 9.70 -8.11 9.80
N PRO A 72 10.43 -9.17 10.19
CA PRO A 72 10.22 -10.50 9.63
C PRO A 72 8.89 -11.13 10.07
N GLU A 73 8.24 -10.58 11.11
CA GLU A 73 6.91 -10.99 11.58
C GLU A 73 5.80 -10.38 10.72
N GLY A 74 5.75 -10.78 9.45
CA GLY A 74 4.69 -10.44 8.51
C GLY A 74 4.18 -11.66 7.75
N TYR A 75 3.24 -11.45 6.83
CA TYR A 75 2.72 -12.50 5.95
C TYR A 75 2.61 -12.00 4.51
N ILE A 76 2.85 -12.91 3.57
CA ILE A 76 2.72 -12.63 2.14
C ILE A 76 1.23 -12.52 1.81
N LEU A 77 0.84 -11.45 1.14
CA LEU A 77 -0.48 -11.32 0.53
C LEU A 77 -0.51 -12.21 -0.72
N PRO A 78 -1.40 -13.21 -0.78
CA PRO A 78 -1.54 -14.05 -1.96
C PRO A 78 -2.01 -13.19 -3.13
N TYR A 79 -1.29 -13.25 -4.24
CA TYR A 79 -1.69 -12.64 -5.50
C TYR A 79 -1.37 -13.59 -6.66
N PRO A 80 -2.32 -13.83 -7.58
CA PRO A 80 -3.75 -13.48 -7.48
C PRO A 80 -4.44 -14.18 -6.30
N GLU A 81 -5.66 -13.78 -5.94
CA GLU A 81 -6.41 -14.33 -4.78
C GLU A 81 -6.58 -15.86 -4.84
N GLU A 82 -6.50 -16.43 -6.05
CA GLU A 82 -6.59 -17.85 -6.37
C GLU A 82 -5.25 -18.60 -6.22
N PHE A 83 -4.16 -17.91 -5.90
CA PHE A 83 -2.85 -18.53 -5.80
C PHE A 83 -2.80 -19.44 -4.56
N SER A 84 -3.01 -20.74 -4.78
CA SER A 84 -3.08 -21.75 -3.73
C SER A 84 -1.73 -22.10 -3.09
N GLY A 85 -0.64 -21.42 -3.45
CA GLY A 85 0.67 -21.53 -2.81
C GLY A 85 1.19 -22.96 -2.66
N ARG A 86 0.92 -23.84 -3.64
CA ARG A 86 1.35 -25.24 -3.64
C ARG A 86 2.43 -25.47 -4.67
#